data_AF-A0A6N9PXQ7-F1
#
_entry.id   AF-A0A6N9PXQ7-F1
#
_cell.length_a   1.000
_cell.length_b   1.000
_cell.length_c   1.000
_cell.angle_alpha   90.00
_cell.angle_beta   90.00
_cell.angle_gamma   90.00
#
_symmetry.space_group_name_H-M   'P 1'
#
loop_
_entity.id
_entity.type
_entity.pdbx_description
1 polymer ?
#
loop_
_entity_poly.entity_id
_entity_poly.type
_entity_poly.pdbx_seq_one_letter_code
_entity_poly.pdbx_strand_id
1 'polypeptide(L)'
;MSQNPALVGVYNNTKSDSVRTVIQKWLDNQNIYPAKGSEEEYSFYAEKSFPIADDRRKYFQHLVSGCEPSLGYHLISMLAQIGIIKSVWTTNFDGLMVKCAHKYTPLTPIEISTDVADRVYRGDVDNELLCIELHGDYKYGALKNTAEELDTQNDIFISALMHELTNRDLIVIGYSGRDKSLMAALNEVYKQAGAGKLFWCGYGKNTSQSVQALLDSACKHGREAYYIAAEGFDSLLYSISRHCMSNNREFLAQIDTIKKQLSDNIQLQKTRFSLSPAKINKLVNTNAFPIIFPKQCYQFELCFNEKESMWAYCKYLYNFGIMAVPYKGMIYAWGAKEKIRTICSDRLKGTIELCPLTRDSVIKIGAYKELLLKTITFILATKSNMKCSKDRIWDNNDYIHYTSNDKAVTAFKGVKLSLIFDDRYSYITVTPSYALPENIQLSKTEKKEFADWYCAQINRIQPNLNVHNYMSRWIEKIVGKNGYRVTYPINDPSRFSFAISVR
;
A
#
# COMPACT_ATOMS: atom_id res chain seq x y z
N MET A 1 -25.85 1.90 24.33
CA MET A 1 -26.98 1.17 23.73
C MET A 1 -27.42 1.89 22.46
N SER A 2 -27.40 1.24 21.30
CA SER A 2 -28.05 1.81 20.10
C SER A 2 -29.56 1.56 20.23
N GLN A 3 -30.39 2.56 19.90
CA GLN A 3 -31.85 2.39 19.86
C GLN A 3 -32.33 1.55 18.66
N ASN A 4 -31.43 0.90 17.91
CA ASN A 4 -31.76 0.08 16.76
C ASN A 4 -30.93 -1.24 16.75
N PRO A 5 -31.42 -2.31 17.41
CA PRO A 5 -30.71 -3.57 17.57
C PRO A 5 -30.24 -4.22 16.26
N ALA A 6 -30.92 -3.93 15.14
CA ALA A 6 -30.61 -4.50 13.82
C ALA A 6 -29.31 -3.95 13.20
N LEU A 7 -28.77 -2.84 13.70
CA LEU A 7 -27.58 -2.17 13.12
C LEU A 7 -26.28 -2.43 13.88
N VAL A 8 -26.30 -3.21 14.96
CA VAL A 8 -25.11 -3.49 15.80
C VAL A 8 -23.97 -4.08 14.97
N GLY A 9 -24.27 -4.99 14.02
CA GLY A 9 -23.27 -5.59 13.14
C GLY A 9 -22.65 -4.65 12.10
N VAL A 10 -23.33 -3.55 11.75
CA VAL A 10 -22.92 -2.61 10.69
C VAL A 10 -21.81 -1.66 11.17
N TYR A 11 -21.72 -1.41 12.48
CA TYR A 11 -20.75 -0.48 13.07
C TYR A 11 -19.59 -1.17 13.80
N ASN A 12 -19.40 -2.47 13.59
CA ASN A 12 -18.34 -3.23 14.26
C ASN A 12 -16.91 -2.79 13.87
N ASN A 13 -16.73 -2.20 12.68
CA ASN A 13 -15.41 -1.72 12.27
C ASN A 13 -15.14 -0.30 12.77
N THR A 14 -14.76 -0.18 14.04
CA THR A 14 -14.40 1.09 14.70
C THR A 14 -13.15 1.77 14.13
N LYS A 15 -12.39 1.11 13.24
CA LYS A 15 -11.26 1.72 12.50
C LYS A 15 -11.68 2.46 11.23
N SER A 16 -12.93 2.32 10.80
CA SER A 16 -13.47 3.01 9.62
C SER A 16 -13.90 4.44 9.95
N ASP A 17 -13.42 5.43 9.18
CA ASP A 17 -13.80 6.83 9.37
C ASP A 17 -15.29 7.10 9.18
N SER A 18 -15.96 6.36 8.29
CA SER A 18 -17.41 6.49 8.10
C SER A 18 -18.17 6.00 9.34
N VAL A 19 -17.73 4.89 9.93
CA VAL A 19 -18.30 4.37 11.18
C VAL A 19 -18.04 5.35 12.33
N ARG A 20 -16.80 5.82 12.48
CA ARG A 20 -16.44 6.84 13.50
C ARG A 20 -17.26 8.11 13.36
N THR A 21 -17.49 8.58 12.13
CA THR A 21 -18.29 9.79 11.86
C THR A 21 -19.76 9.59 12.23
N VAL A 22 -20.33 8.41 11.95
CA VAL A 22 -21.71 8.10 12.35
C VAL A 22 -21.83 8.01 13.86
N ILE A 23 -20.88 7.33 14.53
CA ILE A 23 -20.84 7.25 16.00
C ILE A 23 -20.72 8.64 16.60
N GLN A 24 -19.81 9.48 16.10
CA GLN A 24 -19.63 10.84 16.60
C GLN A 24 -20.90 11.68 16.42
N LYS A 25 -21.53 11.65 15.25
CA LYS A 25 -22.81 12.36 15.04
C LYS A 25 -23.89 11.91 16.01
N TRP A 26 -23.94 10.61 16.31
CA TRP A 26 -24.88 10.09 17.30
C TRP A 26 -24.57 10.61 18.71
N LEU A 27 -23.30 10.64 19.10
CA LEU A 27 -22.83 11.19 20.38
C LEU A 27 -23.16 12.68 20.50
N ASP A 28 -22.81 13.47 19.48
CA ASP A 28 -23.06 14.91 19.42
C ASP A 28 -24.57 15.21 19.55
N ASN A 29 -25.42 14.44 18.88
CA ASN A 29 -26.89 14.60 18.96
C ASN A 29 -27.47 14.34 20.36
N GLN A 30 -26.75 13.68 21.27
CA GLN A 30 -27.24 13.48 22.64
C GLN A 30 -27.04 14.72 23.52
N ASN A 31 -26.19 15.68 23.13
CA ASN A 31 -25.85 16.89 23.89
C ASN A 31 -25.35 16.65 25.34
N ILE A 32 -24.98 15.42 25.70
CA ILE A 32 -24.44 15.04 27.02
C ILE A 32 -23.01 14.51 26.96
N TYR A 33 -22.46 14.36 25.75
CA TYR A 33 -21.14 13.81 25.49
C TYR A 33 -20.18 14.93 25.05
N PRO A 34 -18.87 14.82 25.37
CA PRO A 34 -17.90 15.81 24.93
C PRO A 34 -17.83 15.89 23.40
N ALA A 35 -17.59 17.10 22.91
CA ALA A 35 -17.50 17.37 21.48
C ALA A 35 -16.26 16.70 20.85
N LYS A 36 -16.37 16.36 19.56
CA LYS A 36 -15.28 15.72 18.81
C LYS A 36 -13.94 16.43 18.99
N GLY A 37 -12.96 15.72 19.54
CA GLY A 37 -11.59 16.21 19.73
C GLY A 37 -11.33 16.94 21.04
N SER A 38 -12.32 17.10 21.92
CA SER A 38 -12.15 17.68 23.27
C SER A 38 -11.06 16.93 24.05
N GLU A 39 -10.32 17.65 24.90
CA GLU A 39 -9.25 17.07 25.72
C GLU A 39 -9.79 16.01 26.68
N GLU A 40 -11.03 16.21 27.16
CA GLU A 40 -11.72 15.38 28.12
C GLU A 40 -12.38 14.14 27.52
N GLU A 41 -12.47 14.01 26.19
CA GLU A 41 -13.17 12.90 25.53
C GLU A 41 -12.77 11.53 26.07
N TYR A 42 -11.47 11.26 26.08
CA TYR A 42 -10.94 9.96 26.49
C TYR A 42 -11.36 9.65 27.94
N SER A 43 -11.02 10.54 28.88
CA SER A 43 -11.33 10.44 30.31
C SER A 43 -12.82 10.24 30.55
N PHE A 44 -13.64 11.10 29.94
CA PHE A 44 -15.08 11.05 30.06
C PHE A 44 -15.63 9.69 29.62
N TYR A 45 -15.23 9.20 28.44
CA TYR A 45 -15.76 7.93 27.92
C TYR A 45 -15.29 6.73 28.74
N ALA A 46 -14.05 6.72 29.24
CA ALA A 46 -13.58 5.63 30.08
C ALA A 46 -14.31 5.58 31.42
N GLU A 47 -14.49 6.72 32.09
CA GLU A 47 -15.25 6.80 33.35
C GLU A 47 -16.72 6.46 33.15
N LYS A 48 -17.34 6.94 32.08
CA LYS A 48 -18.74 6.66 31.78
C LYS A 48 -18.98 5.19 31.45
N SER A 49 -18.03 4.55 30.76
CA SER A 49 -18.14 3.13 30.38
C SER A 49 -17.82 2.19 31.53
N PHE A 50 -16.85 2.57 32.38
CA PHE A 50 -16.38 1.78 33.50
C PHE A 50 -16.21 2.70 34.72
N PRO A 51 -17.25 2.89 35.54
CA PRO A 51 -17.20 3.80 36.68
C PRO A 51 -16.18 3.38 37.76
N ILE A 52 -15.98 2.07 37.93
CA ILE A 52 -15.04 1.50 38.91
C ILE A 52 -13.62 1.51 38.34
N ALA A 53 -12.66 2.06 39.08
CA ALA A 53 -11.27 2.21 38.63
C ALA A 53 -10.57 0.87 38.34
N ASP A 54 -10.84 -0.15 39.15
CA ASP A 54 -10.27 -1.49 38.95
C ASP A 54 -10.80 -2.18 37.68
N ASP A 55 -12.07 -1.94 37.33
CA ASP A 55 -12.67 -2.46 36.08
C ASP A 55 -12.06 -1.78 34.86
N ARG A 56 -11.79 -0.46 34.91
CA ARG A 56 -11.03 0.25 33.87
C ARG A 56 -9.66 -0.39 33.67
N ARG A 57 -8.94 -0.61 34.78
CA ARG A 57 -7.60 -1.23 34.75
C ARG A 57 -7.66 -2.61 34.09
N LYS A 58 -8.57 -3.49 34.53
CA LYS A 58 -8.77 -4.83 33.96
C LYS A 58 -9.13 -4.77 32.48
N TYR A 59 -9.98 -3.84 32.08
CA TYR A 59 -10.36 -3.65 30.68
C TYR A 59 -9.15 -3.31 29.80
N PHE A 60 -8.37 -2.30 30.18
CA PHE A 60 -7.17 -1.91 29.41
C PHE A 60 -6.10 -3.00 29.44
N GLN A 61 -5.91 -3.68 30.57
CA GLN A 61 -5.00 -4.82 30.68
C GLN A 61 -5.42 -5.96 29.74
N HIS A 62 -6.72 -6.22 29.60
CA HIS A 62 -7.23 -7.23 28.68
C HIS A 62 -6.99 -6.85 27.21
N LEU A 63 -7.10 -5.57 26.85
CA LEU A 63 -6.84 -5.11 25.48
C LEU A 63 -5.40 -5.33 25.02
N VAL A 64 -4.45 -5.26 25.95
CA VAL A 64 -3.02 -5.48 25.66
C VAL A 64 -2.57 -6.92 25.90
N SER A 65 -3.43 -7.74 26.53
CA SER A 65 -3.13 -9.14 26.81
C SER A 65 -2.92 -9.92 25.52
N GLY A 66 -1.81 -10.67 25.44
CA GLY A 66 -1.45 -11.46 24.26
C GLY A 66 -0.93 -10.65 23.07
N CYS A 67 -0.78 -9.33 23.19
CA CYS A 67 -0.10 -8.53 22.18
C CYS A 67 1.42 -8.83 22.20
N GLU A 68 2.02 -8.85 21.01
CA GLU A 68 3.47 -8.98 20.83
C GLU A 68 4.08 -7.64 20.41
N PRO A 69 5.34 -7.37 20.80
CA PRO A 69 6.03 -6.15 20.41
C PRO A 69 6.11 -5.99 18.88
N SER A 70 5.75 -4.81 18.39
CA SER A 70 5.90 -4.46 16.97
C SER A 70 7.36 -4.15 16.60
N LEU A 71 7.64 -3.91 15.32
CA LEU A 71 9.00 -3.69 14.81
C LEU A 71 9.74 -2.58 15.56
N GLY A 72 9.07 -1.48 15.93
CA GLY A 72 9.69 -0.38 16.65
C GLY A 72 10.28 -0.77 18.00
N TYR A 73 9.59 -1.61 18.79
CA TYR A 73 10.12 -2.09 20.07
C TYR A 73 11.41 -2.89 19.88
N HIS A 74 11.44 -3.77 18.86
CA HIS A 74 12.62 -4.55 18.51
C HIS A 74 13.80 -3.65 18.11
N LEU A 75 13.54 -2.61 17.33
CA LEU A 75 14.55 -1.63 16.92
C LEU A 75 15.08 -0.81 18.09
N ILE A 76 14.22 -0.42 19.04
CA ILE A 76 14.64 0.24 20.28
C ILE A 76 15.61 -0.65 21.06
N SER A 77 15.25 -1.92 21.27
CA SER A 77 16.12 -2.88 21.97
C SER A 77 17.49 -3.02 21.28
N MET A 78 17.52 -3.13 19.95
CA MET A 78 18.77 -3.20 19.19
C MET A 78 19.61 -1.93 19.31
N LEU A 79 18.99 -0.75 19.25
CA LEU A 79 19.68 0.53 19.43
C LEU A 79 20.19 0.71 20.87
N ALA A 80 19.50 0.13 21.86
CA ALA A 80 19.93 0.15 23.24
C ALA A 80 21.16 -0.75 23.49
N GLN A 81 21.25 -1.92 22.83
CA GLN A 81 22.42 -2.80 22.90
C GLN A 81 23.73 -2.13 22.50
N ILE A 82 23.67 -1.12 21.63
CA ILE A 82 24.83 -0.34 21.18
C ILE A 82 24.92 1.03 21.85
N GLY A 83 24.11 1.27 22.89
CA GLY A 83 24.17 2.48 23.71
C GLY A 83 23.58 3.74 23.08
N ILE A 84 22.87 3.65 21.94
CA ILE A 84 22.21 4.82 21.32
C ILE A 84 20.96 5.23 22.12
N ILE A 85 20.17 4.26 22.59
CA ILE A 85 19.01 4.51 23.45
C ILE A 85 19.33 4.03 24.86
N LYS A 86 19.17 4.89 25.85
CA LYS A 86 19.48 4.61 27.26
C LYS A 86 18.25 4.47 28.15
N SER A 87 17.19 5.20 27.83
CA SER A 87 15.93 5.17 28.57
C SER A 87 14.72 5.24 27.65
N VAL A 88 13.64 4.58 28.05
CA VAL A 88 12.31 4.65 27.43
C VAL A 88 11.33 5.05 28.52
N TRP A 89 10.62 6.14 28.27
CA TRP A 89 9.58 6.67 29.15
C TRP A 89 8.22 6.42 28.48
N THR A 90 7.34 5.68 29.11
CA THR A 90 6.09 5.21 28.48
C THR A 90 4.87 5.45 29.36
N THR A 91 3.79 5.97 28.77
CA THR A 91 2.46 6.04 29.41
C THR A 91 1.60 4.81 29.11
N ASN A 92 2.11 3.84 28.34
CA ASN A 92 1.39 2.61 28.02
C ASN A 92 1.42 1.62 29.17
N PHE A 93 0.36 0.81 29.28
CA PHE A 93 0.17 -0.20 30.34
C PHE A 93 0.47 -1.64 29.87
N ASP A 94 1.32 -1.79 28.85
CA ASP A 94 1.45 -3.03 28.09
C ASP A 94 2.68 -3.88 28.44
N GLY A 95 3.69 -3.32 29.12
CA GLY A 95 4.96 -4.00 29.43
C GLY A 95 5.75 -4.49 28.22
N LEU A 96 5.36 -4.11 26.99
CA LEU A 96 5.92 -4.66 25.75
C LEU A 96 7.38 -4.26 25.56
N MET A 97 7.78 -3.08 26.05
CA MET A 97 9.17 -2.63 25.96
C MET A 97 10.10 -3.52 26.78
N VAL A 98 9.76 -3.79 28.04
CA VAL A 98 10.53 -4.68 28.93
C VAL A 98 10.56 -6.11 28.36
N LYS A 99 9.39 -6.63 27.97
CA LYS A 99 9.27 -7.96 27.33
C LYS A 99 10.12 -8.07 26.06
N CYS A 100 10.16 -7.02 25.26
CA CYS A 100 10.98 -6.99 24.04
C CYS A 100 12.47 -6.94 24.37
N ALA A 101 12.89 -6.05 25.26
CA ALA A 101 14.29 -5.89 25.67
C ALA A 101 14.92 -7.20 26.19
N HIS A 102 14.18 -7.99 26.97
CA HIS A 102 14.66 -9.31 27.43
C HIS A 102 14.97 -10.30 26.31
N LYS A 103 14.46 -10.10 25.09
CA LYS A 103 14.77 -10.95 23.92
C LYS A 103 16.18 -10.68 23.35
N TYR A 104 16.89 -9.65 23.82
CA TYR A 104 18.12 -9.13 23.21
C TYR A 104 19.33 -9.21 24.16
N THR A 105 19.95 -10.37 24.33
CA THR A 105 21.16 -10.52 25.16
C THR A 105 22.34 -9.72 24.59
N PRO A 106 23.13 -8.98 25.39
CA PRO A 106 23.13 -8.90 26.87
C PRO A 106 22.29 -7.75 27.46
N LEU A 107 21.33 -7.19 26.72
CA LEU A 107 20.49 -6.09 27.18
C LEU A 107 19.64 -6.50 28.40
N THR A 108 19.75 -5.73 29.46
CA THR A 108 19.01 -5.88 30.71
C THR A 108 18.06 -4.69 30.88
N PRO A 109 16.74 -4.86 30.70
CA PRO A 109 15.80 -3.81 31.01
C PRO A 109 15.68 -3.61 32.53
N ILE A 110 15.72 -2.36 32.99
CA ILE A 110 15.49 -1.97 34.37
C ILE A 110 14.14 -1.28 34.44
N GLU A 111 13.16 -1.98 35.00
CA GLU A 111 11.81 -1.44 35.17
C GLU A 111 11.77 -0.47 36.36
N ILE A 112 11.33 0.75 36.09
CA ILE A 112 11.22 1.82 37.07
C ILE A 112 9.76 2.29 37.07
N SER A 113 9.06 1.98 38.15
CA SER A 113 7.75 2.55 38.45
C SER A 113 7.88 3.75 39.37
N THR A 114 6.81 4.53 39.52
CA THR A 114 6.75 5.69 40.43
C THR A 114 7.10 5.33 41.89
N ASP A 115 6.86 4.09 42.32
CA ASP A 115 7.20 3.63 43.69
C ASP A 115 8.71 3.41 43.89
N VAL A 116 9.50 3.37 42.81
CA VAL A 116 10.95 3.20 42.82
C VAL A 116 11.64 4.25 41.95
N ALA A 117 11.06 5.44 41.85
CA ALA A 117 11.52 6.54 40.98
C ALA A 117 12.99 6.94 41.22
N ASP A 118 13.50 6.79 42.45
CA ASP A 118 14.90 7.07 42.77
C ASP A 118 15.90 6.19 42.01
N ARG A 119 15.46 5.04 41.47
CA ARG A 119 16.29 4.18 40.63
C ARG A 119 16.65 4.81 39.28
N VAL A 120 16.04 5.95 38.90
CA VAL A 120 16.47 6.71 37.72
C VAL A 120 17.88 7.30 37.93
N TYR A 121 18.26 7.65 39.15
CA TYR A 121 19.57 8.21 39.48
C TYR A 121 20.67 7.12 39.52
N ARG A 122 20.91 6.48 38.39
CA ARG A 122 21.98 5.50 38.17
C ARG A 122 22.98 6.04 37.18
N GLY A 123 24.24 5.61 37.30
CA GLY A 123 25.25 5.88 36.29
C GLY A 123 24.90 5.18 34.97
N ASP A 124 25.46 5.66 33.87
CA ASP A 124 25.33 4.98 32.58
C ASP A 124 26.04 3.62 32.64
N VAL A 125 25.24 2.55 32.54
CA VAL A 125 25.73 1.17 32.45
C VAL A 125 25.52 0.67 31.03
N ASP A 126 26.55 -0.01 30.50
CA ASP A 126 26.44 -0.65 29.21
C ASP A 126 25.47 -1.82 29.26
N ASN A 127 24.66 -1.96 28.20
CA ASN A 127 23.62 -2.98 28.09
C ASN A 127 22.50 -2.88 29.13
N GLU A 128 22.32 -1.75 29.82
CA GLU A 128 21.09 -1.46 30.56
C GLU A 128 20.14 -0.59 29.71
N LEU A 129 18.84 -0.91 29.76
CA LEU A 129 17.77 -0.06 29.21
C LEU A 129 16.83 0.32 30.35
N LEU A 130 16.80 1.60 30.73
CA LEU A 130 15.84 2.06 31.73
C LEU A 130 14.45 2.12 31.09
N CYS A 131 13.48 1.39 31.64
CA CYS A 131 12.09 1.39 31.20
C CYS A 131 11.26 2.07 32.30
N ILE A 132 10.96 3.35 32.12
CA ILE A 132 10.23 4.17 33.09
C ILE A 132 8.75 4.18 32.73
N GLU A 133 7.92 3.66 33.61
CA GLU A 133 6.47 3.76 33.49
C GLU A 133 5.98 5.10 34.02
N LEU A 134 5.47 5.91 33.10
CA LEU A 134 4.77 7.14 33.38
C LEU A 134 3.34 6.80 33.81
N HIS A 135 3.03 7.00 35.09
CA HIS A 135 1.62 7.00 35.51
C HIS A 135 1.00 8.31 35.02
N GLY A 136 0.47 8.32 33.80
CA GLY A 136 -0.35 9.43 33.34
C GLY A 136 -1.55 9.64 34.26
N ASP A 137 -2.22 10.78 34.14
CA ASP A 137 -3.43 11.19 34.90
C ASP A 137 -4.49 10.07 35.04
N TYR A 138 -4.46 9.11 34.12
CA TYR A 138 -5.41 8.02 33.98
C TYR A 138 -5.36 6.90 35.02
N LYS A 139 -4.21 6.60 35.62
CA LYS A 139 -4.10 5.43 36.53
C LYS A 139 -4.80 5.68 37.87
N TYR A 140 -4.98 6.95 38.25
CA TYR A 140 -5.56 7.38 39.51
C TYR A 140 -6.59 8.51 39.30
N GLY A 141 -7.62 8.27 38.50
CA GLY A 141 -8.83 9.09 38.60
C GLY A 141 -9.30 9.11 40.06
N ALA A 142 -9.37 10.30 40.67
CA ALA A 142 -9.85 10.59 42.02
C ALA A 142 -9.36 9.66 43.17
N LEU A 143 -8.23 8.96 42.98
CA LEU A 143 -7.67 7.97 43.91
C LEU A 143 -6.32 8.40 44.50
N LYS A 144 -6.00 9.70 44.38
CA LYS A 144 -4.98 10.39 45.18
C LYS A 144 -5.75 11.27 46.17
N ASN A 145 -5.87 10.84 47.42
CA ASN A 145 -6.84 11.39 48.37
C ASN A 145 -6.34 12.61 49.17
N THR A 146 -5.11 13.09 48.94
CA THR A 146 -4.60 14.32 49.58
C THR A 146 -3.75 15.13 48.59
N ALA A 147 -3.81 16.46 48.70
CA ALA A 147 -3.00 17.38 47.89
C ALA A 147 -1.48 17.17 48.11
N GLU A 148 -1.10 16.70 49.31
CA GLU A 148 0.29 16.49 49.74
C GLU A 148 0.95 15.27 49.06
N GLU A 149 0.19 14.20 48.76
CA GLU A 149 0.68 13.03 48.00
C GLU A 149 0.81 13.32 46.50
N LEU A 150 0.06 14.31 46.00
CA LEU A 150 0.11 14.79 44.62
C LEU A 150 1.35 15.65 44.37
N ASP A 151 1.72 16.53 45.30
CA ASP A 151 2.87 17.43 45.16
C ASP A 151 4.21 16.68 45.31
N THR A 152 4.36 15.82 46.32
CA THR A 152 5.65 15.17 46.64
C THR A 152 6.15 14.18 45.58
N GLN A 153 5.25 13.41 44.96
CA GLN A 153 5.64 12.48 43.87
C GLN A 153 5.92 13.20 42.55
N ASN A 154 5.27 14.34 42.32
CA ASN A 154 5.48 15.13 41.11
C ASN A 154 6.90 15.76 41.11
N ASP A 155 7.39 16.19 42.26
CA ASP A 155 8.73 16.78 42.40
C ASP A 155 9.86 15.79 42.12
N ILE A 156 9.77 14.56 42.66
CA ILE A 156 10.77 13.50 42.39
C ILE A 156 10.78 13.15 40.90
N PHE A 157 9.60 13.05 40.30
CA PHE A 157 9.42 12.73 38.90
C PHE A 157 9.97 13.83 37.97
N ILE A 158 9.65 15.10 38.25
CA ILE A 158 10.18 16.25 37.52
C ILE A 158 11.70 16.28 37.67
N SER A 159 12.23 16.04 38.86
CA SER A 159 13.69 15.98 39.10
C SER A 159 14.36 14.86 38.29
N ALA A 160 13.73 13.69 38.18
CA ALA A 160 14.23 12.58 37.37
C ALA A 160 14.20 12.89 35.87
N LEU A 161 13.12 13.50 35.37
CA LEU A 161 13.03 13.98 33.99
C LEU A 161 14.09 15.06 33.72
N MET A 162 14.25 16.01 34.63
CA MET A 162 15.27 17.04 34.53
C MET A 162 16.66 16.43 34.45
N HIS A 163 16.99 15.48 35.31
CA HIS A 163 18.28 14.79 35.30
C HIS A 163 18.56 14.15 33.93
N GLU A 164 17.63 13.35 33.40
CA GLU A 164 17.84 12.66 32.13
C GLU A 164 17.86 13.62 30.92
N LEU A 165 16.92 14.56 30.86
CA LEU A 165 16.68 15.37 29.66
C LEU A 165 17.50 16.65 29.59
N THR A 166 18.19 17.04 30.68
CA THR A 166 19.09 18.21 30.65
C THR A 166 20.16 18.03 29.56
N ASN A 167 20.74 16.83 29.45
CA ASN A 167 21.86 16.55 28.54
C ASN A 167 21.59 15.44 27.52
N ARG A 168 20.44 14.77 27.55
CA ARG A 168 20.05 13.79 26.53
C ARG A 168 18.94 14.32 25.64
N ASP A 169 18.98 13.88 24.39
CA ASP A 169 17.94 14.19 23.42
C ASP A 169 16.69 13.34 23.71
N LEU A 170 15.51 13.96 23.69
CA LEU A 170 14.22 13.29 23.82
C LEU A 170 13.55 13.15 22.46
N ILE A 171 13.09 11.94 22.14
CA ILE A 171 12.26 11.67 20.97
C ILE A 171 10.88 11.21 21.47
N VAL A 172 9.86 12.05 21.26
CA VAL A 172 8.47 11.75 21.63
C VAL A 172 7.74 11.18 20.43
N ILE A 173 7.17 9.98 20.55
CA ILE A 173 6.46 9.28 19.46
C ILE A 173 5.13 8.74 19.97
N GLY A 174 4.06 8.91 19.18
CA GLY A 174 2.76 8.31 19.49
C GLY A 174 1.99 8.98 20.63
N TYR A 175 2.45 10.14 21.09
CA TYR A 175 1.84 10.90 22.17
C TYR A 175 1.28 12.24 21.67
N SER A 176 0.06 12.58 22.12
CA SER A 176 -0.69 13.76 21.63
C SER A 176 -0.50 15.02 22.48
N GLY A 177 0.19 14.93 23.63
CA GLY A 177 0.42 16.07 24.52
C GLY A 177 -0.83 16.52 25.28
N ARG A 178 -1.71 15.57 25.65
CA ARG A 178 -2.98 15.84 26.34
C ARG A 178 -2.90 15.77 27.87
N ASP A 179 -1.94 15.03 28.43
CA ASP A 179 -1.70 14.98 29.88
C ASP A 179 -1.06 16.28 30.33
N LYS A 180 -1.77 17.04 31.17
CA LYS A 180 -1.34 18.38 31.60
C LYS A 180 -0.15 18.31 32.54
N SER A 181 -0.10 17.29 33.41
CA SER A 181 0.99 17.11 34.37
C SER A 181 2.31 16.85 33.65
N LEU A 182 2.33 15.93 32.69
CA LEU A 182 3.52 15.60 31.91
C LEU A 182 3.96 16.76 31.01
N MET A 183 3.02 17.46 30.37
CA MET A 183 3.35 18.63 29.55
C MET A 183 3.92 19.77 30.38
N ALA A 184 3.41 19.99 31.60
CA ALA A 184 3.97 20.97 32.53
C ALA A 184 5.39 20.57 32.98
N ALA A 185 5.60 19.30 33.35
CA ALA A 185 6.91 18.77 33.72
C ALA A 185 7.94 18.95 32.59
N LEU A 186 7.59 18.57 31.35
CA LEU A 186 8.45 18.78 30.19
C LEU A 186 8.74 20.28 29.96
N ASN A 187 7.76 21.15 30.15
CA ASN A 187 7.97 22.58 30.00
C ASN A 187 8.95 23.13 31.05
N GLU A 188 8.87 22.69 32.31
CA GLU A 188 9.84 23.08 33.34
C GLU A 188 11.26 22.56 33.04
N VAL A 189 11.38 21.32 32.56
CA VAL A 189 12.67 20.75 32.13
C VAL A 189 13.32 21.60 31.04
N TYR A 190 12.57 21.95 29.99
CA TYR A 190 13.09 22.67 28.83
C TYR A 190 13.16 24.20 29.00
N LYS A 191 12.75 24.74 30.17
CA LYS A 191 13.09 26.11 30.57
C LYS A 191 14.52 26.23 31.09
N GLN A 192 15.11 25.13 31.54
CA GLN A 192 16.45 25.12 32.09
C GLN A 192 17.51 24.98 30.99
N ALA A 193 18.70 25.51 31.25
CA ALA A 193 19.81 25.42 30.33
C ALA A 193 20.38 23.99 30.28
N GLY A 194 20.78 23.54 29.09
CA GLY A 194 21.53 22.30 28.88
C GLY A 194 21.60 21.94 27.40
N ALA A 195 22.17 20.78 27.07
CA ALA A 195 22.41 20.37 25.68
C ALA A 195 21.33 19.49 25.02
N GLY A 196 20.40 18.92 25.80
CA GLY A 196 19.38 17.99 25.30
C GLY A 196 18.39 18.63 24.32
N LYS A 197 18.15 17.99 23.19
CA LYS A 197 17.18 18.45 22.18
C LYS A 197 15.82 17.80 22.38
N LEU A 198 14.77 18.45 21.93
CA LEU A 198 13.41 17.88 21.91
C LEU A 198 12.98 17.60 20.47
N PHE A 199 12.69 16.34 20.15
CA PHE A 199 12.10 15.92 18.89
C PHE A 199 10.69 15.41 19.13
N TRP A 200 9.68 16.18 18.74
CA TRP A 200 8.29 15.79 18.83
C TRP A 200 7.80 15.20 17.51
N CYS A 201 7.63 13.89 17.46
CA CYS A 201 7.24 13.17 16.24
C CYS A 201 5.73 12.91 16.23
N GLY A 202 4.97 13.83 15.63
CA GLY A 202 3.50 13.75 15.53
C GLY A 202 3.01 13.16 14.19
N TYR A 203 1.78 12.63 14.19
CA TYR A 203 1.17 12.09 12.97
C TYR A 203 0.74 13.22 12.03
N GLY A 204 1.39 13.32 10.87
CA GLY A 204 1.13 14.40 9.92
C GLY A 204 1.64 15.76 10.37
N LYS A 205 1.19 16.82 9.69
CA LYS A 205 1.72 18.19 9.86
C LYS A 205 1.05 19.00 10.98
N ASN A 206 -0.08 18.53 11.50
CA ASN A 206 -0.86 19.27 12.48
C ASN A 206 -0.39 18.91 13.88
N THR A 207 0.00 19.92 14.65
CA THR A 207 0.37 19.78 16.07
C THR A 207 -0.72 20.38 16.96
N SER A 208 -0.84 19.91 18.20
CA SER A 208 -1.74 20.50 19.18
C SER A 208 -1.17 21.82 19.72
N GLN A 209 -2.04 22.68 20.25
CA GLN A 209 -1.62 23.96 20.82
C GLN A 209 -0.67 23.76 22.02
N SER A 210 -0.91 22.74 22.85
CA SER A 210 -0.05 22.41 24.00
C SER A 210 1.37 22.05 23.56
N VAL A 211 1.51 21.23 22.51
CA VAL A 211 2.80 20.83 21.96
C VAL A 211 3.50 22.01 21.30
N GLN A 212 2.79 22.81 20.51
CA GLN A 212 3.38 24.02 19.90
C GLN A 212 3.91 24.97 20.98
N ALA A 213 3.13 25.20 22.04
CA ALA A 213 3.54 26.06 23.15
C ALA A 213 4.78 25.52 23.87
N LEU A 214 4.90 24.20 24.07
CA LEU A 214 6.09 23.57 24.65
C LEU A 214 7.33 23.79 23.76
N LEU A 215 7.21 23.56 22.45
CA LEU A 215 8.31 23.73 21.51
C LEU A 215 8.77 25.20 21.44
N ASP A 216 7.83 26.14 21.36
CA ASP A 216 8.12 27.58 21.34
C ASP A 216 8.77 28.03 22.65
N SER A 217 8.28 27.52 23.79
CA SER A 217 8.83 27.77 25.12
C SER A 217 10.28 27.26 25.23
N ALA A 218 10.56 26.04 24.79
CA ALA A 218 11.89 25.46 24.78
C ALA A 218 12.87 26.32 23.94
N CYS A 219 12.48 26.66 22.71
CA CYS A 219 13.26 27.53 21.82
C CYS A 219 13.51 28.91 22.43
N LYS A 220 12.51 29.51 23.08
CA LYS A 220 12.66 30.80 23.76
C LYS A 220 13.68 30.77 24.91
N HIS A 221 13.81 29.63 25.59
CA HIS A 221 14.80 29.42 26.65
C HIS A 221 16.15 28.89 26.14
N GLY A 222 16.38 28.95 24.82
CA GLY A 222 17.66 28.62 24.20
C GLY A 222 17.90 27.11 23.98
N ARG A 223 16.87 26.28 24.12
CA ARG A 223 16.93 24.84 23.81
C ARG A 223 16.54 24.60 22.37
N GLU A 224 17.08 23.55 21.75
CA GLU A 224 16.62 23.15 20.41
C GLU A 224 15.42 22.21 20.51
N ALA A 225 14.32 22.58 19.85
CA ALA A 225 13.10 21.80 19.83
C ALA A 225 12.47 21.78 18.43
N TYR A 226 12.04 20.60 17.97
CA TYR A 226 11.58 20.38 16.61
C TYR A 226 10.29 19.55 16.59
N TYR A 227 9.33 19.98 15.77
CA TYR A 227 8.21 19.13 15.38
C TYR A 227 8.55 18.39 14.08
N ILE A 228 8.42 17.07 14.10
CA ILE A 228 8.67 16.20 12.95
C ILE A 228 7.38 15.48 12.57
N ALA A 229 6.93 15.68 11.33
CA ALA A 229 5.81 14.92 10.79
C ALA A 229 6.26 13.48 10.51
N ALA A 230 5.67 12.52 11.22
CA ALA A 230 5.95 11.09 11.09
C ALA A 230 4.72 10.31 10.62
N GLU A 231 4.94 9.17 9.95
CA GLU A 231 3.87 8.27 9.49
C GLU A 231 3.41 7.28 10.56
N GLY A 232 4.22 7.06 11.60
CA GLY A 232 3.92 6.13 12.69
C GLY A 232 5.17 5.62 13.40
N PHE A 233 4.97 4.95 14.53
CA PHE A 233 6.03 4.47 15.43
C PHE A 233 7.04 3.55 14.73
N ASP A 234 6.58 2.46 14.12
CA ASP A 234 7.45 1.48 13.47
C ASP A 234 8.23 2.07 12.28
N SER A 235 7.57 2.84 11.41
CA SER A 235 8.18 3.44 10.22
C SER A 235 9.24 4.48 10.58
N LEU A 236 9.01 5.28 11.63
CA LEU A 236 9.96 6.27 12.11
C LEU A 236 11.20 5.59 12.68
N LEU A 237 11.03 4.64 13.60
CA LEU A 237 12.15 3.92 14.19
C LEU A 237 12.94 3.14 13.13
N TYR A 238 12.25 2.53 12.16
CA TYR A 238 12.94 1.89 11.02
C TYR A 238 13.83 2.86 10.26
N SER A 239 13.33 4.08 10.00
CA SER A 239 14.09 5.12 9.28
C SER A 239 15.28 5.61 10.10
N ILE A 240 15.09 5.86 11.40
CA ILE A 240 16.16 6.26 12.33
C ILE A 240 17.22 5.16 12.38
N SER A 241 16.83 3.92 12.68
CA SER A 241 17.74 2.78 12.76
C SER A 241 18.56 2.60 11.49
N ARG A 242 17.94 2.66 10.31
CA ARG A 242 18.67 2.53 9.04
C ARG A 242 19.61 3.69 8.76
N HIS A 243 19.25 4.90 9.17
CA HIS A 243 20.09 6.06 8.97
C HIS A 243 21.30 6.04 9.91
N CYS A 244 21.06 5.86 11.22
CA CYS A 244 22.13 5.78 12.23
C CYS A 244 23.08 4.61 11.98
N MET A 245 22.57 3.49 11.45
CA MET A 245 23.35 2.26 11.23
C MET A 245 23.61 1.96 9.76
N SER A 246 23.62 2.99 8.90
CA SER A 246 23.76 2.83 7.44
C SER A 246 25.02 2.05 7.03
N ASN A 247 26.08 2.17 7.83
CA ASN A 247 27.38 1.56 7.58
C ASN A 247 27.55 0.20 8.27
N ASN A 248 26.63 -0.20 9.16
CA ASN A 248 26.69 -1.46 9.88
C ASN A 248 25.82 -2.52 9.18
N ARG A 249 26.44 -3.32 8.31
CA ARG A 249 25.76 -4.35 7.52
C ARG A 249 25.10 -5.44 8.37
N GLU A 250 25.73 -5.81 9.49
CA GLU A 250 25.20 -6.83 10.40
C GLU A 250 23.92 -6.36 11.07
N PHE A 251 23.91 -5.12 11.56
CA PHE A 251 22.71 -4.50 12.14
C PHE A 251 21.56 -4.44 11.13
N LEU A 252 21.83 -4.00 9.90
CA LEU A 252 20.81 -3.93 8.85
C LEU A 252 20.24 -5.32 8.48
N ALA A 253 21.09 -6.35 8.44
CA ALA A 253 20.65 -7.72 8.18
C ALA A 253 19.74 -8.28 9.29
N GLN A 254 20.02 -7.93 10.55
CA GLN A 254 19.15 -8.28 11.68
C GLN A 254 17.77 -7.62 11.57
N ILE A 255 17.71 -6.32 11.19
CA ILE A 255 16.42 -5.64 10.95
C ILE A 255 15.60 -6.39 9.89
N ASP A 256 16.21 -6.75 8.76
CA ASP A 256 15.51 -7.45 7.68
C ASP A 256 15.01 -8.84 8.11
N THR A 257 15.74 -9.50 9.01
CA THR A 257 15.33 -10.79 9.59
C THR A 257 14.11 -10.64 10.49
N ILE A 258 14.12 -9.67 11.41
CA ILE A 258 13.00 -9.37 12.30
C ILE A 258 11.76 -8.99 11.48
N LYS A 259 11.93 -8.16 10.45
CA LYS A 259 10.82 -7.74 9.58
C LYS A 259 10.16 -8.93 8.89
N LYS A 260 10.94 -9.92 8.43
CA LYS A 260 10.39 -11.17 7.85
C LYS A 260 9.62 -11.97 8.89
N GLN A 261 10.21 -12.20 10.07
CA GLN A 261 9.57 -12.94 11.16
C GLN A 261 8.23 -12.30 11.61
N LEU A 262 8.20 -10.97 11.72
CA LEU A 262 6.97 -10.24 12.05
C LEU A 262 5.93 -10.29 10.91
N SER A 263 6.38 -10.34 9.66
CA SER A 263 5.48 -10.44 8.50
C SER A 263 4.83 -11.82 8.39
N ASP A 264 5.55 -12.89 8.73
CA ASP A 264 5.04 -14.28 8.67
C ASP A 264 3.97 -14.55 9.74
N ASN A 265 3.99 -13.81 10.85
CA ASN A 265 3.00 -13.90 11.94
C ASN A 265 1.72 -13.07 11.70
N ILE A 266 1.66 -12.27 10.64
CA ILE A 266 0.46 -11.50 10.29
C ILE A 266 -0.39 -12.35 9.34
N GLN A 267 -1.45 -12.96 9.86
CA GLN A 267 -2.57 -13.40 9.02
C GLN A 267 -3.19 -12.15 8.38
N LEU A 268 -2.67 -11.77 7.22
CA LEU A 268 -3.13 -10.60 6.46
C LEU A 268 -4.61 -10.80 6.12
N GLN A 269 -5.50 -10.21 6.91
CA GLN A 269 -6.83 -9.86 6.43
C GLN A 269 -6.63 -8.87 5.29
N LYS A 270 -6.63 -9.40 4.07
CA LYS A 270 -6.62 -8.62 2.83
C LYS A 270 -7.92 -7.83 2.77
N THR A 271 -7.90 -6.64 3.37
CA THR A 271 -8.99 -5.68 3.20
C THR A 271 -8.90 -5.19 1.76
N ARG A 272 -9.97 -5.37 0.98
CA ARG A 272 -10.03 -4.85 -0.39
C ARG A 272 -9.79 -3.34 -0.34
N PHE A 273 -8.89 -2.86 -1.19
CA PHE A 273 -8.71 -1.43 -1.41
C PHE A 273 -10.07 -0.82 -1.78
N SER A 274 -10.60 0.02 -0.90
CA SER A 274 -11.88 0.69 -1.08
C SER A 274 -11.62 2.18 -1.05
N LEU A 275 -11.67 2.80 -2.23
CA LEU A 275 -11.71 4.25 -2.34
C LEU A 275 -13.11 4.69 -1.92
N SER A 276 -13.20 5.49 -0.85
CA SER A 276 -14.41 6.26 -0.60
C SER A 276 -14.69 7.11 -1.85
N PRO A 277 -15.94 7.18 -2.35
CA PRO A 277 -16.27 7.98 -3.52
C PRO A 277 -16.03 9.45 -3.19
N ALA A 278 -14.81 9.93 -3.47
CA ALA A 278 -14.47 11.32 -3.43
C ALA A 278 -15.29 12.05 -4.51
N LYS A 279 -15.72 13.29 -4.24
CA LYS A 279 -16.27 14.14 -5.29
C LYS A 279 -15.26 14.17 -6.45
N ILE A 280 -15.69 13.77 -7.63
CA ILE A 280 -14.88 13.80 -8.85
C ILE A 280 -14.52 15.26 -9.11
N ASN A 281 -13.34 15.68 -8.67
CA ASN A 281 -12.86 17.06 -8.75
C ASN A 281 -11.58 17.20 -9.60
N LYS A 282 -11.10 16.10 -10.20
CA LYS A 282 -9.93 16.07 -11.06
C LYS A 282 -10.24 15.28 -12.34
N LEU A 283 -9.97 15.91 -13.48
CA LEU A 283 -9.99 15.24 -14.76
C LEU A 283 -8.70 14.43 -14.89
N VAL A 284 -8.79 13.10 -14.78
CA VAL A 284 -7.63 12.22 -14.97
C VAL A 284 -7.57 11.84 -16.44
N ASN A 285 -6.52 12.29 -17.13
CA ASN A 285 -6.22 11.82 -18.46
C ASN A 285 -5.63 10.40 -18.36
N THR A 286 -6.36 9.40 -18.86
CA THR A 286 -6.02 7.98 -18.75
C THR A 286 -5.68 7.39 -20.11
N ASN A 287 -4.79 6.40 -20.13
CA ASN A 287 -4.52 5.59 -21.32
C ASN A 287 -5.39 4.32 -21.37
N ALA A 288 -6.44 4.24 -20.54
CA ALA A 288 -7.42 3.16 -20.51
C ALA A 288 -8.65 3.54 -21.35
N PHE A 289 -8.96 2.72 -22.35
CA PHE A 289 -10.07 2.93 -23.28
C PHE A 289 -11.14 1.85 -23.05
N PRO A 290 -12.38 2.23 -22.72
CA PRO A 290 -13.45 1.27 -22.45
C PRO A 290 -13.72 0.36 -23.65
N ILE A 291 -13.93 -0.92 -23.38
CA ILE A 291 -14.27 -1.92 -24.37
C ILE A 291 -15.54 -2.68 -24.02
N ILE A 292 -16.27 -3.07 -25.05
CA ILE A 292 -17.38 -4.03 -25.00
C ILE A 292 -16.97 -5.19 -25.90
N PHE A 293 -17.17 -6.42 -25.42
CA PHE A 293 -16.88 -7.63 -26.18
C PHE A 293 -18.06 -8.61 -26.09
N PRO A 294 -18.13 -9.59 -27.01
CA PRO A 294 -19.25 -10.52 -27.07
C PRO A 294 -19.37 -11.36 -25.80
N LYS A 295 -20.61 -11.60 -25.37
CA LYS A 295 -20.93 -12.45 -24.21
C LYS A 295 -20.86 -13.94 -24.51
N GLN A 296 -20.45 -14.33 -25.72
CA GLN A 296 -20.40 -15.70 -26.19
C GLN A 296 -19.21 -15.88 -27.14
N CYS A 297 -18.66 -17.08 -27.18
CA CYS A 297 -17.67 -17.53 -28.16
C CYS A 297 -18.00 -18.97 -28.59
N TYR A 298 -17.35 -19.47 -29.64
CA TYR A 298 -17.50 -20.88 -30.00
C TYR A 298 -16.67 -21.77 -29.09
N GLN A 299 -17.19 -22.94 -28.77
CA GLN A 299 -16.51 -24.02 -28.05
C GLN A 299 -16.65 -25.31 -28.86
N PHE A 300 -15.55 -26.06 -28.98
CA PHE A 300 -15.52 -27.35 -29.65
C PHE A 300 -14.32 -28.18 -29.18
N GLU A 301 -14.39 -29.50 -29.37
CA GLU A 301 -13.31 -30.44 -29.04
C GLU A 301 -12.56 -30.83 -30.32
N LEU A 302 -11.23 -30.99 -30.22
CA LEU A 302 -10.40 -31.49 -31.31
C LEU A 302 -9.61 -32.72 -30.85
N CYS A 303 -9.46 -33.69 -31.74
CA CYS A 303 -8.56 -34.82 -31.58
C CYS A 303 -7.12 -34.36 -31.82
N PHE A 304 -6.25 -34.58 -30.82
CA PHE A 304 -4.82 -34.33 -30.89
C PHE A 304 -4.05 -35.60 -30.57
N ASN A 305 -2.93 -35.81 -31.27
CA ASN A 305 -1.99 -36.86 -30.91
C ASN A 305 -1.18 -36.45 -29.66
N GLU A 306 -0.69 -37.41 -28.86
CA GLU A 306 0.02 -37.12 -27.60
C GLU A 306 1.26 -36.21 -27.73
N LYS A 307 1.83 -36.11 -28.93
CA LYS A 307 3.00 -35.27 -29.24
C LYS A 307 2.65 -33.87 -29.78
N GLU A 308 1.38 -33.59 -30.06
CA GLU A 308 0.95 -32.32 -30.66
C GLU A 308 0.57 -31.28 -29.61
N SER A 309 1.08 -30.05 -29.77
CA SER A 309 0.69 -28.93 -28.91
C SER A 309 -0.60 -28.27 -29.40
N MET A 310 -1.63 -28.28 -28.56
CA MET A 310 -2.91 -27.58 -28.86
C MET A 310 -2.70 -26.08 -29.12
N TRP A 311 -1.72 -25.46 -28.44
CA TRP A 311 -1.36 -24.06 -28.64
C TRP A 311 -0.74 -23.81 -30.02
N ALA A 312 0.08 -24.75 -30.51
CA ALA A 312 0.65 -24.66 -31.85
C ALA A 312 -0.46 -24.73 -32.93
N TYR A 313 -1.45 -25.61 -32.74
CA TYR A 313 -2.60 -25.68 -33.65
C TYR A 313 -3.45 -24.41 -33.59
N CYS A 314 -3.70 -23.86 -32.40
CA CYS A 314 -4.36 -22.57 -32.25
C CYS A 314 -3.61 -21.41 -32.94
N LYS A 315 -2.27 -21.49 -33.00
CA LYS A 315 -1.43 -20.54 -33.76
C LYS A 315 -1.57 -20.76 -35.27
N TYR A 316 -1.73 -21.99 -35.74
CA TYR A 316 -2.04 -22.29 -37.14
C TYR A 316 -3.41 -21.71 -37.55
N LEU A 317 -4.44 -21.86 -36.70
CA LEU A 317 -5.77 -21.29 -36.94
C LEU A 317 -5.77 -19.76 -37.12
N TYR A 318 -4.81 -19.06 -36.50
CA TYR A 318 -4.64 -17.62 -36.65
C TYR A 318 -4.44 -17.18 -38.11
N ASN A 319 -3.74 -18.00 -38.92
CA ASN A 319 -3.47 -17.70 -40.33
C ASN A 319 -4.74 -17.65 -41.20
N PHE A 320 -5.84 -18.22 -40.70
CA PHE A 320 -7.14 -18.24 -41.39
C PHE A 320 -8.13 -17.23 -40.81
N GLY A 321 -7.68 -16.34 -39.92
CA GLY A 321 -8.53 -15.39 -39.21
C GLY A 321 -9.39 -16.05 -38.14
N ILE A 322 -8.95 -17.18 -37.57
CA ILE A 322 -9.64 -17.83 -36.45
C ILE A 322 -8.84 -17.58 -35.17
N MET A 323 -9.42 -16.80 -34.26
CA MET A 323 -8.81 -16.52 -32.97
C MET A 323 -9.21 -17.63 -32.00
N ALA A 324 -8.31 -18.57 -31.70
CA ALA A 324 -8.62 -19.76 -30.89
C ALA A 324 -7.66 -20.00 -29.72
N VAL A 325 -8.13 -20.44 -28.56
CA VAL A 325 -7.29 -20.79 -27.40
C VAL A 325 -7.70 -22.15 -26.83
N PRO A 326 -6.75 -22.98 -26.35
CA PRO A 326 -7.08 -24.22 -25.67
C PRO A 326 -7.32 -23.98 -24.18
N TYR A 327 -8.37 -24.60 -23.62
CA TYR A 327 -8.64 -24.61 -22.18
C TYR A 327 -9.42 -25.87 -21.77
N LYS A 328 -8.90 -26.60 -20.78
CA LYS A 328 -9.50 -27.86 -20.25
C LYS A 328 -9.93 -28.85 -21.33
N GLY A 329 -9.06 -29.11 -22.31
CA GLY A 329 -9.31 -30.07 -23.40
C GLY A 329 -10.23 -29.55 -24.52
N MET A 330 -10.80 -28.36 -24.39
CA MET A 330 -11.64 -27.73 -25.40
C MET A 330 -10.94 -26.56 -26.07
N ILE A 331 -11.35 -26.23 -27.29
CA ILE A 331 -10.93 -25.03 -28.02
C ILE A 331 -12.04 -23.98 -27.94
N TYR A 332 -11.65 -22.76 -27.58
CA TYR A 332 -12.53 -21.59 -27.53
C TYR A 332 -12.12 -20.61 -28.61
N ALA A 333 -13.06 -20.19 -29.46
CA ALA A 333 -12.72 -19.36 -30.61
C ALA A 333 -13.75 -18.30 -31.00
N TRP A 334 -13.24 -17.26 -31.65
CA TRP A 334 -14.02 -16.38 -32.52
C TRP A 334 -13.50 -16.48 -33.96
N GLY A 335 -14.42 -16.61 -34.90
CA GLY A 335 -14.14 -16.83 -36.32
C GLY A 335 -15.43 -17.19 -37.05
N ALA A 336 -15.38 -17.30 -38.38
CA ALA A 336 -16.55 -17.70 -39.15
C ALA A 336 -16.83 -19.18 -38.86
N LYS A 337 -18.05 -19.52 -38.46
CA LYS A 337 -18.40 -20.90 -38.06
C LYS A 337 -18.08 -21.91 -39.16
N GLU A 338 -18.40 -21.58 -40.41
CA GLU A 338 -18.12 -22.44 -41.55
C GLU A 338 -16.62 -22.59 -41.79
N LYS A 339 -15.81 -21.53 -41.66
CA LYS A 339 -14.34 -21.66 -41.76
C LYS A 339 -13.76 -22.53 -40.66
N ILE A 340 -14.25 -22.40 -39.42
CA ILE A 340 -13.84 -23.26 -38.31
C ILE A 340 -14.16 -24.71 -38.64
N ARG A 341 -15.37 -24.98 -39.13
CA ARG A 341 -15.79 -26.34 -39.53
C ARG A 341 -14.92 -26.90 -40.65
N THR A 342 -14.63 -26.12 -41.68
CA THR A 342 -13.81 -26.56 -42.83
C THR A 342 -12.36 -26.84 -42.43
N ILE A 343 -11.74 -25.97 -41.63
CA ILE A 343 -10.31 -26.10 -41.28
C ILE A 343 -10.08 -27.18 -40.22
N CYS A 344 -11.04 -27.35 -39.32
CA CYS A 344 -10.94 -28.33 -38.24
C CYS A 344 -11.62 -29.68 -38.58
N SER A 345 -12.16 -29.87 -39.78
CA SER A 345 -13.07 -31.00 -40.09
C SER A 345 -12.45 -32.38 -39.84
N ASP A 346 -11.15 -32.50 -40.08
CA ASP A 346 -10.36 -33.72 -39.92
C ASP A 346 -10.17 -34.14 -38.45
N ARG A 347 -10.25 -33.17 -37.54
CA ARG A 347 -9.95 -33.33 -36.11
C ARG A 347 -11.14 -33.03 -35.20
N LEU A 348 -12.25 -32.52 -35.75
CA LEU A 348 -13.38 -32.06 -34.97
C LEU A 348 -14.11 -33.24 -34.31
N LYS A 349 -14.22 -33.19 -32.98
CA LYS A 349 -15.01 -34.13 -32.21
C LYS A 349 -16.31 -33.45 -31.76
N GLY A 350 -17.44 -33.96 -32.23
CA GLY A 350 -18.76 -33.40 -31.92
C GLY A 350 -19.11 -32.15 -32.72
N THR A 351 -19.90 -31.25 -32.12
CA THR A 351 -20.42 -30.04 -32.80
C THR A 351 -19.78 -28.76 -32.27
N ILE A 352 -19.82 -27.70 -33.08
CA ILE A 352 -19.38 -26.36 -32.67
C ILE A 352 -20.53 -25.65 -31.97
N GLU A 353 -20.39 -25.46 -30.67
CA GLU A 353 -21.41 -24.90 -29.78
C GLU A 353 -21.08 -23.46 -29.36
N LEU A 354 -22.08 -22.70 -28.91
CA LEU A 354 -21.88 -21.38 -28.34
C LEU A 354 -21.72 -21.50 -26.83
N CYS A 355 -20.59 -21.03 -26.32
CA CYS A 355 -20.29 -20.99 -24.90
C CYS A 355 -20.40 -19.56 -24.35
N PRO A 356 -21.08 -19.35 -23.20
CA PRO A 356 -21.09 -18.06 -22.52
C PRO A 356 -19.68 -17.60 -22.12
N LEU A 357 -19.32 -16.40 -22.54
CA LEU A 357 -18.08 -15.71 -22.17
C LEU A 357 -18.41 -14.52 -21.27
N THR A 358 -18.30 -14.71 -19.96
CA THR A 358 -18.60 -13.67 -18.97
C THR A 358 -17.36 -12.84 -18.66
N ARG A 359 -17.54 -11.59 -18.24
CA ARG A 359 -16.45 -10.72 -17.78
C ARG A 359 -15.61 -11.37 -16.66
N ASP A 360 -16.26 -12.02 -15.70
CA ASP A 360 -15.59 -12.72 -14.59
C ASP A 360 -14.71 -13.88 -15.10
N SER A 361 -15.21 -14.66 -16.06
CA SER A 361 -14.42 -15.75 -16.68
C SER A 361 -13.19 -15.23 -17.41
N VAL A 362 -13.28 -14.09 -18.11
CA VAL A 362 -12.13 -13.45 -18.79
C VAL A 362 -11.11 -12.92 -17.79
N ILE A 363 -11.55 -12.42 -16.63
CA ILE A 363 -10.65 -11.93 -15.56
C ILE A 363 -9.88 -13.10 -14.93
N LYS A 364 -10.57 -14.21 -14.64
CA LYS A 364 -10.00 -15.36 -13.90
C LYS A 364 -9.22 -16.34 -14.77
N ILE A 365 -9.60 -16.51 -16.04
CA ILE A 365 -9.05 -17.54 -16.93
C ILE A 365 -8.09 -16.89 -17.94
N GLY A 366 -6.79 -17.18 -17.79
CA GLY A 366 -5.74 -16.62 -18.65
C GLY A 366 -5.93 -16.89 -20.15
N ALA A 367 -6.43 -18.07 -20.52
CA ALA A 367 -6.73 -18.41 -21.91
C ALA A 367 -7.81 -17.50 -22.51
N TYR A 368 -8.88 -17.20 -21.76
CA TYR A 368 -9.95 -16.31 -22.21
C TYR A 368 -9.48 -14.86 -22.30
N LYS A 369 -8.63 -14.42 -21.35
CA LYS A 369 -7.97 -13.12 -21.43
C LYS A 369 -7.13 -12.99 -22.69
N GLU A 370 -6.38 -14.04 -23.04
CA GLU A 370 -5.60 -14.09 -24.28
C GLU A 370 -6.46 -14.11 -25.53
N LEU A 371 -7.57 -14.87 -25.53
CA LEU A 371 -8.54 -14.86 -26.62
C LEU A 371 -9.10 -13.45 -26.86
N LEU A 372 -9.49 -12.75 -25.80
CA LEU A 372 -9.98 -11.37 -25.89
C LEU A 372 -8.91 -10.42 -26.42
N LEU A 373 -7.72 -10.43 -25.81
CA LEU A 373 -6.64 -9.51 -26.15
C LEU A 373 -6.23 -9.68 -27.62
N LYS A 374 -5.94 -10.89 -28.06
CA LYS A 374 -5.48 -11.13 -29.44
C LYS A 374 -6.52 -10.80 -30.49
N THR A 375 -7.80 -11.02 -30.18
CA THR A 375 -8.90 -10.72 -31.10
C THR A 375 -9.04 -9.22 -31.27
N ILE A 376 -9.00 -8.45 -30.18
CA ILE A 376 -9.02 -6.98 -30.25
C ILE A 376 -7.78 -6.45 -30.99
N THR A 377 -6.58 -6.98 -30.68
CA THR A 377 -5.34 -6.59 -31.37
C THR A 377 -5.44 -6.83 -32.88
N PHE A 378 -5.92 -8.00 -33.30
CA PHE A 378 -6.08 -8.37 -34.71
C PHE A 378 -7.10 -7.49 -35.43
N ILE A 379 -8.26 -7.25 -34.79
CA ILE A 379 -9.32 -6.39 -35.30
C ILE A 379 -8.79 -4.98 -35.58
N LEU A 380 -8.09 -4.40 -34.61
CA LEU A 380 -7.53 -3.05 -34.70
C LEU A 380 -6.47 -2.95 -35.79
N ALA A 381 -5.56 -3.92 -35.85
CA ALA A 381 -4.50 -3.93 -36.85
C ALA A 381 -5.01 -4.13 -38.27
N THR A 382 -5.99 -5.02 -38.48
CA THR A 382 -6.57 -5.28 -39.80
C THR A 382 -7.27 -4.03 -40.33
N LYS A 383 -8.00 -3.32 -39.46
CA LYS A 383 -8.66 -2.05 -39.82
C LYS A 383 -7.65 -0.98 -40.26
N SER A 384 -6.56 -0.83 -39.52
CA SER A 384 -5.55 0.21 -39.79
C SER A 384 -4.49 -0.21 -40.81
N ASN A 385 -4.67 -1.36 -41.49
CA ASN A 385 -3.70 -1.95 -42.42
C ASN A 385 -2.28 -2.09 -41.82
N MET A 386 -2.22 -2.51 -40.55
CA MET A 386 -0.99 -2.67 -39.77
C MET A 386 -0.71 -4.15 -39.47
N LYS A 387 0.54 -4.43 -39.11
CA LYS A 387 0.93 -5.77 -38.64
C LYS A 387 0.70 -5.88 -37.14
N CYS A 388 0.44 -7.09 -36.69
CA CYS A 388 0.22 -7.35 -35.27
C CYS A 388 0.74 -8.71 -34.83
N SER A 389 0.89 -8.83 -33.52
CA SER A 389 1.08 -10.08 -32.80
C SER A 389 -0.10 -10.28 -31.84
N LYS A 390 0.07 -11.11 -30.81
CA LYS A 390 -0.93 -11.31 -29.75
C LYS A 390 -1.36 -10.00 -29.08
N ASP A 391 -0.41 -9.12 -28.76
CA ASP A 391 -0.64 -7.94 -27.92
C ASP A 391 0.04 -6.68 -28.46
N ARG A 392 0.65 -6.73 -29.65
CA ARG A 392 1.30 -5.56 -30.26
C ARG A 392 0.74 -5.27 -31.64
N ILE A 393 0.70 -3.99 -31.98
CA ILE A 393 0.39 -3.47 -33.32
C ILE A 393 1.56 -2.58 -33.73
N TRP A 394 2.05 -2.70 -34.95
CA TRP A 394 3.12 -1.86 -35.48
C TRP A 394 2.91 -1.50 -36.94
N ASP A 395 3.53 -0.40 -37.33
CA ASP A 395 3.46 0.16 -38.68
C ASP A 395 4.79 -0.13 -39.39
N ASN A 396 4.74 -0.94 -40.46
CA ASN A 396 5.93 -1.29 -41.22
C ASN A 396 6.56 -0.07 -41.94
N ASN A 397 5.82 1.04 -42.04
CA ASN A 397 6.32 2.28 -42.65
C ASN A 397 6.90 3.27 -41.62
N ASP A 398 6.66 3.07 -40.31
CA ASP A 398 7.23 3.92 -39.24
C ASP A 398 8.34 3.15 -38.52
N TYR A 399 9.56 3.23 -39.05
CA TYR A 399 10.73 2.49 -38.52
C TYR A 399 11.77 3.41 -37.86
N ILE A 400 12.66 2.79 -37.08
CA ILE A 400 13.81 3.41 -36.43
C ILE A 400 15.04 2.53 -36.66
N HIS A 401 16.18 3.18 -36.83
CA HIS A 401 17.47 2.53 -36.91
C HIS A 401 18.21 2.68 -35.59
N TYR A 402 18.79 1.58 -35.14
CA TYR A 402 19.67 1.51 -34.00
C TYR A 402 20.94 0.77 -34.40
N THR A 403 22.10 1.34 -34.09
CA THR A 403 23.38 0.71 -34.36
C THR A 403 24.09 0.51 -33.01
N SER A 404 24.43 -0.73 -32.70
CA SER A 404 25.27 -1.08 -31.54
C SER A 404 26.17 -2.25 -31.93
N ASN A 405 27.45 -2.16 -31.57
CA ASN A 405 28.47 -3.18 -31.82
C ASN A 405 28.45 -3.72 -33.28
N ASP A 406 28.54 -2.83 -34.27
CA ASP A 406 28.56 -3.12 -35.72
C ASP A 406 27.33 -3.83 -36.32
N LYS A 407 26.23 -3.95 -35.55
CA LYS A 407 24.96 -4.46 -36.06
C LYS A 407 23.95 -3.32 -36.19
N ALA A 408 23.50 -3.09 -37.43
CA ALA A 408 22.37 -2.21 -37.73
C ALA A 408 21.05 -2.97 -37.52
N VAL A 409 20.24 -2.49 -36.58
CA VAL A 409 18.91 -3.01 -36.27
C VAL A 409 17.86 -2.00 -36.74
N THR A 410 16.99 -2.43 -37.65
CA THR A 410 15.78 -1.67 -38.01
C THR A 410 14.61 -2.24 -37.23
N ALA A 411 13.94 -1.40 -36.42
CA ALA A 411 12.75 -1.77 -35.68
C ALA A 411 11.55 -0.95 -36.13
N PHE A 412 10.35 -1.52 -36.07
CA PHE A 412 9.11 -0.86 -36.41
C PHE A 412 8.45 -0.30 -35.15
N LYS A 413 8.03 0.97 -35.20
CA LYS A 413 7.30 1.61 -34.10
C LYS A 413 5.90 1.03 -34.01
N GLY A 414 5.44 0.88 -32.77
CA GLY A 414 4.17 0.26 -32.47
C GLY A 414 3.61 0.66 -31.12
N VAL A 415 2.57 -0.07 -30.73
CA VAL A 415 1.97 -0.02 -29.41
C VAL A 415 1.72 -1.42 -28.89
N LYS A 416 1.81 -1.56 -27.57
CA LYS A 416 1.40 -2.76 -26.84
C LYS A 416 0.05 -2.50 -26.19
N LEU A 417 -0.87 -3.43 -26.40
CA LEU A 417 -2.19 -3.47 -25.80
C LEU A 417 -2.17 -4.35 -24.55
N SER A 418 -2.97 -4.00 -23.55
CA SER A 418 -3.17 -4.80 -22.35
C SER A 418 -4.60 -4.66 -21.85
N LEU A 419 -5.11 -5.68 -21.15
CA LEU A 419 -6.47 -5.68 -20.61
C LEU A 419 -6.48 -5.34 -19.13
N ILE A 420 -7.26 -4.33 -18.76
CA ILE A 420 -7.53 -3.92 -17.38
C ILE A 420 -9.04 -4.00 -17.12
N PHE A 421 -9.39 -4.38 -15.89
CA PHE A 421 -10.77 -4.57 -15.45
C PHE A 421 -10.93 -3.89 -14.09
N ASP A 422 -11.94 -3.04 -13.91
CA ASP A 422 -12.33 -2.51 -12.60
C ASP A 422 -13.56 -3.28 -12.05
N ASP A 423 -14.45 -2.66 -11.31
CA ASP A 423 -15.71 -3.26 -10.88
C ASP A 423 -16.81 -3.20 -11.96
N ARG A 424 -16.77 -2.21 -12.87
CA ARG A 424 -17.88 -1.86 -13.76
C ARG A 424 -17.59 -2.03 -15.26
N TYR A 425 -16.38 -1.74 -15.70
CA TYR A 425 -15.97 -1.63 -17.09
C TYR A 425 -14.72 -2.48 -17.40
N SER A 426 -14.57 -2.81 -18.68
CA SER A 426 -13.38 -3.46 -19.22
C SER A 426 -12.63 -2.47 -20.07
N TYR A 427 -11.32 -2.45 -20.01
CA TYR A 427 -10.49 -1.49 -20.73
C TYR A 427 -9.38 -2.18 -21.50
N ILE A 428 -9.01 -1.59 -22.63
CA ILE A 428 -7.68 -1.76 -23.19
C ILE A 428 -6.80 -0.60 -22.72
N THR A 429 -5.58 -0.89 -22.33
CA THR A 429 -4.53 0.12 -22.17
C THR A 429 -3.55 0.05 -23.32
N VAL A 430 -3.05 1.21 -23.71
CA VAL A 430 -2.09 1.36 -24.79
C VAL A 430 -0.79 1.92 -24.23
N THR A 431 0.32 1.34 -24.63
CA THR A 431 1.67 1.78 -24.24
C THR A 431 2.60 1.75 -25.45
N PRO A 432 3.58 2.67 -25.55
CA PRO A 432 4.58 2.63 -26.62
C PRO A 432 5.30 1.28 -26.69
N SER A 433 5.49 0.76 -27.90
CA SER A 433 6.20 -0.50 -28.12
C SER A 433 6.81 -0.55 -29.51
N TYR A 434 7.50 -1.64 -29.81
CA TYR A 434 8.16 -1.85 -31.09
C TYR A 434 8.07 -3.32 -31.51
N ALA A 435 8.28 -3.56 -32.80
CA ALA A 435 8.46 -4.88 -33.38
C ALA A 435 9.82 -4.97 -34.06
N LEU A 436 10.48 -6.12 -33.89
CA LEU A 436 11.72 -6.44 -34.57
C LEU A 436 11.41 -7.35 -35.78
N PRO A 437 12.17 -7.26 -36.88
CA PRO A 437 12.05 -8.19 -38.01
C PRO A 437 12.22 -9.64 -37.57
N GLU A 438 11.46 -10.57 -38.18
CA GLU A 438 11.47 -11.98 -37.77
C GLU A 438 12.85 -12.66 -37.92
N ASN A 439 13.67 -12.18 -38.85
CA ASN A 439 14.97 -12.78 -39.19
C ASN A 439 16.12 -12.28 -38.30
N ILE A 440 15.88 -11.36 -37.36
CA ILE A 440 16.96 -10.77 -36.58
C ILE A 440 17.30 -11.63 -35.35
N GLN A 441 18.55 -12.09 -35.28
CA GLN A 441 19.06 -12.80 -34.12
C GLN A 441 19.83 -11.84 -33.20
N LEU A 442 19.16 -11.43 -32.13
CA LEU A 442 19.73 -10.63 -31.05
C LEU A 442 19.76 -11.46 -29.76
N SER A 443 20.87 -11.38 -29.03
CA SER A 443 21.04 -11.89 -27.67
C SER A 443 20.08 -11.19 -26.70
N LYS A 444 19.92 -11.76 -25.49
CA LYS A 444 19.08 -11.15 -24.44
C LYS A 444 19.59 -9.76 -24.04
N THR A 445 20.90 -9.57 -24.01
CA THR A 445 21.54 -8.30 -23.65
C THR A 445 21.31 -7.24 -24.71
N GLU A 446 21.56 -7.55 -25.99
CA GLU A 446 21.30 -6.63 -27.11
C GLU A 446 19.81 -6.22 -27.19
N LYS A 447 18.88 -7.14 -26.91
CA LYS A 447 17.44 -6.83 -26.84
C LYS A 447 17.10 -5.85 -25.71
N LYS A 448 17.78 -5.96 -24.57
CA LYS A 448 17.59 -5.06 -23.42
C LYS A 448 18.17 -3.68 -23.72
N GLU A 449 19.38 -3.61 -24.24
CA GLU A 449 20.02 -2.35 -24.65
C GLU A 449 19.16 -1.58 -25.65
N PHE A 450 18.64 -2.28 -26.67
CA PHE A 450 17.71 -1.69 -27.62
C PHE A 450 16.42 -1.18 -26.93
N ALA A 451 15.86 -1.96 -25.99
CA ALA A 451 14.65 -1.57 -25.28
C ALA A 451 14.86 -0.31 -24.42
N ASP A 452 15.98 -0.24 -23.70
CA ASP A 452 16.34 0.89 -22.84
C ASP A 452 16.57 2.14 -23.69
N TRP A 453 17.28 2.00 -24.82
CA TRP A 453 17.48 3.07 -25.80
C TRP A 453 16.14 3.55 -26.40
N TYR A 454 15.27 2.62 -26.83
CA TYR A 454 13.95 2.97 -27.37
C TYR A 454 13.10 3.73 -26.35
N CYS A 455 13.07 3.27 -25.10
CA CYS A 455 12.36 3.95 -24.02
C CYS A 455 12.91 5.37 -23.79
N ALA A 456 14.23 5.54 -23.78
CA ALA A 456 14.85 6.87 -23.66
C ALA A 456 14.46 7.79 -24.83
N GLN A 457 14.42 7.25 -26.06
CA GLN A 457 14.01 8.00 -27.26
C GLN A 457 12.56 8.47 -27.21
N ILE A 458 11.65 7.64 -26.69
CA ILE A 458 10.23 8.00 -26.53
C ILE A 458 10.03 8.98 -25.37
N ASN A 459 10.69 8.77 -24.24
CA ASN A 459 10.50 9.59 -23.04
C ASN A 459 11.09 11.00 -23.21
N ARG A 460 12.30 11.12 -23.76
CA ARG A 460 13.09 12.37 -23.83
C ARG A 460 13.06 13.13 -22.49
N ILE A 461 13.14 14.47 -22.53
CA ILE A 461 13.18 15.36 -21.36
C ILE A 461 11.81 15.42 -20.64
N GLN A 462 10.70 15.16 -21.34
CA GLN A 462 9.34 15.24 -20.78
C GLN A 462 8.56 13.93 -20.99
N PRO A 463 8.80 12.89 -20.17
CA PRO A 463 8.26 11.55 -20.38
C PRO A 463 6.74 11.52 -20.50
N ASN A 464 6.03 12.18 -19.57
CA ASN A 464 4.56 12.17 -19.54
C ASN A 464 3.95 12.78 -20.81
N LEU A 465 4.47 13.92 -21.27
CA LEU A 465 3.98 14.61 -22.46
C LEU A 465 4.27 13.79 -23.73
N ASN A 466 5.49 13.29 -23.88
CA ASN A 466 5.90 12.57 -25.08
C ASN A 466 5.19 11.22 -25.21
N VAL A 467 5.07 10.48 -24.11
CA VAL A 467 4.32 9.22 -24.06
C VAL A 467 2.84 9.48 -24.34
N HIS A 468 2.24 10.54 -23.76
CA HIS A 468 0.87 10.92 -24.06
C HIS A 468 0.66 11.22 -25.56
N ASN A 469 1.49 12.08 -26.14
CA ASN A 469 1.40 12.44 -27.56
C ASN A 469 1.59 11.22 -28.48
N TYR A 470 2.53 10.32 -28.13
CA TYR A 470 2.73 9.08 -28.84
C TYR A 470 1.47 8.20 -28.80
N MET A 471 0.92 7.96 -27.61
CA MET A 471 -0.29 7.16 -27.42
C MET A 471 -1.50 7.77 -28.12
N SER A 472 -1.70 9.08 -28.02
CA SER A 472 -2.82 9.79 -28.66
C SER A 472 -2.77 9.65 -30.18
N ARG A 473 -1.59 9.84 -30.79
CA ARG A 473 -1.38 9.64 -32.23
C ARG A 473 -1.68 8.21 -32.66
N TRP A 474 -1.25 7.23 -31.86
CA TRP A 474 -1.52 5.82 -32.16
C TRP A 474 -2.98 5.47 -32.02
N ILE A 475 -3.65 5.87 -30.94
CA ILE A 475 -5.10 5.65 -30.74
C ILE A 475 -5.91 6.26 -31.87
N GLU A 476 -5.57 7.46 -32.31
CA GLU A 476 -6.22 8.08 -33.48
C GLU A 476 -6.02 7.25 -34.76
N LYS A 477 -4.82 6.68 -34.97
CA LYS A 477 -4.54 5.77 -36.10
C LYS A 477 -5.31 4.45 -36.04
N ILE A 478 -5.35 3.79 -34.87
CA ILE A 478 -5.90 2.41 -34.76
C ILE A 478 -7.40 2.38 -34.41
N VAL A 479 -7.89 3.30 -33.56
CA VAL A 479 -9.29 3.36 -33.13
C VAL A 479 -10.06 4.45 -33.87
N GLY A 480 -9.46 5.61 -34.09
CA GLY A 480 -10.12 6.79 -34.65
C GLY A 480 -10.76 7.69 -33.58
N LYS A 481 -11.26 8.87 -33.99
CA LYS A 481 -11.72 9.93 -33.06
C LYS A 481 -13.02 9.63 -32.32
N ASN A 482 -13.90 8.80 -32.89
CA ASN A 482 -15.28 8.60 -32.41
C ASN A 482 -15.50 7.22 -31.76
N GLY A 483 -14.42 6.51 -31.39
CA GLY A 483 -14.55 5.10 -31.05
C GLY A 483 -14.71 4.20 -32.27
N TYR A 484 -14.86 2.91 -31.99
CA TYR A 484 -14.91 1.88 -33.01
C TYR A 484 -15.84 0.76 -32.58
N ARG A 485 -16.79 0.41 -33.44
CA ARG A 485 -17.66 -0.76 -33.26
C ARG A 485 -17.54 -1.64 -34.49
N VAL A 486 -17.37 -2.94 -34.29
CA VAL A 486 -17.19 -3.90 -35.38
C VAL A 486 -17.67 -5.29 -34.97
N THR A 487 -18.09 -6.10 -35.93
CA THR A 487 -18.33 -7.53 -35.73
C THR A 487 -17.09 -8.34 -36.11
N TYR A 488 -16.88 -9.46 -35.45
CA TYR A 488 -15.82 -10.40 -35.83
C TYR A 488 -16.40 -11.78 -36.14
N PRO A 489 -16.15 -12.37 -37.31
CA PRO A 489 -15.30 -11.90 -38.41
C PRO A 489 -15.73 -10.59 -39.06
N ILE A 490 -14.77 -9.85 -39.59
CA ILE A 490 -15.01 -8.55 -40.25
C ILE A 490 -15.91 -8.79 -41.47
N ASN A 491 -16.96 -7.98 -41.61
CA ASN A 491 -17.97 -8.06 -42.68
C ASN A 491 -18.86 -9.31 -42.67
N ASP A 492 -18.81 -10.12 -41.61
CA ASP A 492 -19.78 -11.18 -41.35
C ASP A 492 -20.85 -10.61 -40.39
N PRO A 493 -22.17 -10.77 -40.68
CA PRO A 493 -23.26 -10.44 -39.75
C PRO A 493 -23.29 -11.38 -38.52
N SER A 494 -22.13 -11.86 -38.06
CA SER A 494 -21.96 -12.69 -36.90
C SER A 494 -22.44 -11.97 -35.64
N ARG A 495 -22.87 -12.74 -34.63
CA ARG A 495 -23.39 -12.22 -33.35
C ARG A 495 -22.30 -11.63 -32.43
N PHE A 496 -21.04 -11.54 -32.88
CA PHE A 496 -19.92 -11.17 -32.06
C PHE A 496 -19.51 -9.71 -32.29
N SER A 497 -20.21 -8.79 -31.63
CA SER A 497 -19.88 -7.36 -31.65
C SER A 497 -18.83 -6.99 -30.61
N PHE A 498 -17.83 -6.25 -31.06
CA PHE A 498 -16.84 -5.55 -30.25
C PHE A 498 -17.05 -4.05 -30.39
N ALA A 499 -16.83 -3.31 -29.30
CA ALA A 499 -16.78 -1.85 -29.33
C ALA A 499 -15.64 -1.33 -28.45
N ILE A 500 -15.04 -0.22 -28.85
CA ILE A 500 -13.98 0.49 -28.16
C ILE A 500 -14.38 1.96 -28.15
N SER A 501 -14.51 2.57 -26.96
CA SER A 501 -14.81 4.00 -26.84
C SER A 501 -13.52 4.81 -26.75
N VAL A 502 -13.48 5.95 -27.43
CA VAL A 502 -12.47 6.98 -27.25
C VAL A 502 -13.21 8.22 -26.77
N ARG A 503 -13.01 8.56 -25.50
CA ARG A 503 -13.82 9.48 -24.66
C ARG A 503 -14.94 8.79 -23.90
#